data_AF-A0A0C3QK57-F1
#
_entry.id   AF-A0A0C3QK57-F1
#
_cell.length_a   1.000
_cell.length_b   1.000
_cell.length_c   1.000
_cell.angle_alpha   90.00
_cell.angle_beta   90.00
_cell.angle_gamma   90.00
#
_symmetry.space_group_name_H-M   'P 1'
#
loop_
_entity.id
_entity.type
_entity.pdbx_description
1 polymer ?
#
loop_
_entity_poly.entity_id
_entity_poly.type
_entity_poly.pdbx_seq_one_letter_code
_entity_poly.pdbx_strand_id
1 'polypeptide(L)'
;MCQQCSKSKATGAKLLKCLRCGIATYCSKECQKKHWPDHKPQCDLNAPNREQSMDSESLFHQLRSWTSRHRPTFTQNISFSLGLLQDNTAFERKVAIHVLEHQPKAKRTAEKFKIMHSGAAPIDALEKINPAFDTLRDQRNHQHQELKAKRPDFLGVAMYLLIAVSDEEIATNIVPVGLTTDFEGEIPPPHWKEKMIWSINSGNI
;
A
#
# COMPACT_ATOMS: atom_id res chain seq x y z
N MET A 1 -4.08 -0.23 10.20
CA MET A 1 -4.83 -1.28 10.95
C MET A 1 -3.99 -2.54 11.05
N CYS A 2 -4.28 -3.42 12.01
CA CYS A 2 -3.70 -4.75 12.11
C CYS A 2 -4.15 -5.59 10.91
N GLN A 3 -3.22 -6.20 10.18
CA GLN A 3 -3.53 -6.99 8.99
C GLN A 3 -4.21 -8.34 9.31
N GLN A 4 -4.12 -8.83 10.56
CA GLN A 4 -4.77 -10.08 10.96
C GLN A 4 -6.20 -9.90 11.50
N CYS A 5 -6.47 -8.79 12.20
CA CYS A 5 -7.68 -8.63 13.00
C CYS A 5 -8.33 -7.27 12.87
N SER A 6 -7.81 -6.42 11.98
CA SER A 6 -8.33 -5.08 11.65
C SER A 6 -8.41 -4.08 12.81
N LYS A 7 -7.88 -4.39 14.00
CA LYS A 7 -7.72 -3.40 15.09
C LYS A 7 -6.91 -2.20 14.60
N SER A 8 -7.37 -0.99 14.85
CA SER A 8 -6.77 0.23 14.31
C SER A 8 -6.10 1.06 15.42
N LYS A 9 -5.33 2.08 15.03
CA LYS A 9 -4.82 3.06 16.02
C LYS A 9 -5.97 3.86 16.64
N ALA A 10 -7.07 4.06 15.91
CA ALA A 10 -8.25 4.75 16.42
C ALA A 10 -8.89 3.99 17.60
N THR A 11 -8.75 2.67 17.65
CA THR A 11 -9.15 1.87 18.82
C THR A 11 -8.07 1.79 19.91
N GLY A 12 -7.09 2.72 19.91
CA GLY A 12 -6.00 2.78 20.89
C GLY A 12 -4.87 1.74 20.70
N ALA A 13 -4.90 0.93 19.64
CA ALA A 13 -3.91 -0.14 19.46
C ALA A 13 -2.53 0.41 19.04
N LYS A 14 -1.48 0.01 19.78
CA LYS A 14 -0.10 0.15 19.31
C LYS A 14 0.15 -0.89 18.22
N LEU A 15 0.57 -0.44 17.04
CA LEU A 15 0.83 -1.31 15.90
C LEU A 15 2.34 -1.48 15.70
N LEU A 16 2.78 -2.73 15.69
CA LEU A 16 4.11 -3.18 15.31
C LEU A 16 4.18 -3.27 13.78
N LYS A 17 5.34 -2.93 13.19
CA LYS A 17 5.61 -3.20 11.78
C LYS A 17 6.32 -4.55 11.64
N CYS A 18 6.07 -5.27 10.55
CA CYS A 18 6.88 -6.43 10.19
C CYS A 18 8.34 -5.99 10.06
N LEU A 19 9.26 -6.66 10.76
CA LEU A 19 10.68 -6.28 10.77
C LEU A 19 11.35 -6.50 9.41
N ARG A 20 10.87 -7.46 8.61
CA ARG A 20 11.40 -7.73 7.27
C ARG A 20 10.87 -6.77 6.22
N CYS A 21 9.54 -6.65 6.11
CA CYS A 21 8.94 -5.83 5.06
C CYS A 21 8.75 -4.35 5.45
N GLY A 22 8.62 -4.01 6.73
CA GLY A 22 8.26 -2.67 7.19
C GLY A 22 6.84 -2.18 6.80
N ILE A 23 6.10 -2.93 5.97
CA ILE A 23 4.82 -2.54 5.38
C ILE A 23 3.61 -3.01 6.21
N ALA A 24 3.55 -4.31 6.48
CA ALA A 24 2.45 -4.90 7.21
C ALA A 24 2.53 -4.50 8.70
N THR A 25 1.37 -4.20 9.29
CA THR A 25 1.25 -3.78 10.68
C THR A 25 0.40 -4.75 11.49
N TYR A 26 0.77 -4.98 12.74
CA TYR A 26 0.14 -5.96 13.63
C TYR A 26 -0.01 -5.39 15.04
N CYS A 27 -1.10 -5.70 15.74
CA CYS A 27 -1.24 -5.29 17.14
C CYS A 27 -0.45 -6.18 18.11
N SER A 28 0.02 -7.35 17.67
CA SER A 28 0.79 -8.28 18.49
C SER A 28 1.63 -9.24 17.63
N LYS A 29 2.61 -9.93 18.24
CA LYS A 29 3.42 -10.95 17.56
C LYS A 29 2.58 -12.17 17.15
N GLU A 30 1.54 -12.48 17.91
CA GLU A 30 0.59 -13.56 17.62
C GLU A 30 -0.21 -13.24 16.35
N CYS A 31 -0.67 -12.00 16.21
CA CYS A 31 -1.32 -11.56 14.97
C CYS A 31 -0.38 -11.64 13.77
N GLN A 32 0.90 -11.27 13.94
CA GLN A 32 1.90 -11.42 12.87
C GLN A 32 2.11 -12.89 12.49
N LYS A 33 2.24 -13.80 13.47
CA LYS A 33 2.42 -15.25 13.21
C LYS A 33 1.21 -15.86 12.50
N LYS A 34 -0.01 -15.50 12.93
CA LYS A 34 -1.25 -15.99 12.30
C LYS A 34 -1.38 -15.53 10.85
N HIS A 35 -1.02 -14.28 10.56
CA HIS A 35 -1.09 -13.72 9.21
C HIS A 35 0.10 -14.14 8.32
N TRP A 36 1.10 -14.83 8.86
CA TRP A 36 2.32 -15.13 8.10
C TRP A 36 2.10 -15.91 6.80
N PRO A 37 1.23 -16.94 6.73
CA PRO A 37 0.94 -17.64 5.48
C PRO A 37 0.48 -16.69 4.37
N ASP A 38 -0.47 -15.81 4.67
CA ASP A 38 -1.03 -14.83 3.72
C ASP A 38 -0.07 -13.66 3.48
N HIS A 39 0.76 -13.33 4.47
CA HIS A 39 1.69 -12.22 4.35
C HIS A 39 2.94 -12.56 3.53
N LYS A 40 3.41 -13.82 3.56
CA LYS A 40 4.76 -14.17 3.11
C LYS A 40 5.05 -13.72 1.66
N PRO A 41 4.20 -13.96 0.66
CA PRO A 41 4.43 -13.48 -0.71
C PRO A 41 4.49 -11.96 -0.82
N GLN A 42 3.58 -11.26 -0.14
CA GLN A 42 3.65 -9.79 -0.05
C GLN A 42 4.90 -9.31 0.69
N CYS A 43 5.39 -10.08 1.67
CA CYS A 43 6.62 -9.82 2.38
C CYS A 43 7.82 -9.99 1.44
N ASP A 44 7.83 -11.05 0.63
CA ASP A 44 8.88 -11.37 -0.33
C ASP A 44 9.00 -10.29 -1.41
N LEU A 45 7.89 -9.86 -2.01
CA LEU A 45 7.86 -8.80 -3.02
C LEU A 45 8.27 -7.44 -2.47
N ASN A 46 7.95 -7.21 -1.19
CA ASN A 46 8.31 -5.97 -0.55
C ASN A 46 9.65 -6.03 0.13
N ALA A 47 10.36 -7.17 0.25
CA ALA A 47 11.59 -7.32 1.03
C ALA A 47 12.83 -6.85 0.25
N PRO A 48 13.84 -6.27 0.92
CA PRO A 48 15.09 -5.95 0.23
C PRO A 48 15.76 -7.25 -0.18
N ASN A 49 16.40 -7.26 -1.34
CA ASN A 49 17.40 -8.28 -1.62
C ASN A 49 18.56 -8.15 -0.61
N ARG A 50 19.32 -9.23 -0.38
CA ARG A 50 20.36 -9.26 0.66
C ARG A 50 21.36 -8.11 0.53
N GLU A 51 21.74 -7.74 -0.69
CA GLU A 51 22.64 -6.63 -0.98
C GLU A 51 22.03 -5.27 -0.60
N GLN A 52 20.78 -5.02 -1.01
CA GLN A 52 20.05 -3.79 -0.66
C GLN A 52 19.76 -3.67 0.84
N SER A 53 19.68 -4.79 1.56
CA SER A 53 19.31 -4.83 2.99
C SER A 53 20.32 -4.16 3.92
N MET A 54 21.57 -4.01 3.48
CA MET A 54 22.65 -3.39 4.26
C MET A 54 22.89 -1.93 3.89
N ASP A 55 22.41 -1.48 2.74
CA ASP A 55 22.60 -0.11 2.26
C ASP A 55 21.37 0.75 2.58
N SER A 56 21.50 1.60 3.60
CA SER A 56 20.48 2.56 4.00
C SER A 56 20.18 3.60 2.92
N GLU A 57 21.11 3.83 1.97
CA GLU A 57 20.94 4.75 0.85
C GLU A 57 20.29 4.08 -0.37
N SER A 58 20.08 2.76 -0.37
CA SER A 58 19.39 2.10 -1.50
C SER A 58 18.01 2.70 -1.76
N LEU A 59 17.62 2.77 -3.04
CA LEU A 59 16.34 3.34 -3.49
C LEU A 59 15.15 2.72 -2.74
N PHE A 60 15.26 1.43 -2.47
CA PHE A 60 14.28 0.64 -1.76
C PHE A 60 14.07 1.09 -0.30
N HIS A 61 15.15 1.30 0.47
CA HIS A 61 15.05 1.77 1.86
C HIS A 61 14.47 3.18 1.95
N GLN A 62 14.88 4.04 1.01
CA GLN A 62 14.32 5.38 0.86
C GLN A 62 12.82 5.31 0.53
N LEU A 63 12.42 4.48 -0.43
CA LEU A 63 11.02 4.32 -0.86
C LEU A 63 10.13 3.90 0.30
N ARG A 64 10.54 2.91 1.10
CA ARG A 64 9.75 2.46 2.26
C ARG A 64 9.59 3.54 3.33
N SER A 65 10.69 4.24 3.63
CA SER A 65 10.69 5.33 4.62
C SER A 65 9.77 6.47 4.18
N TRP A 66 9.84 6.85 2.90
CA TRP A 66 8.95 7.82 2.27
C TRP A 66 7.49 7.34 2.27
N THR A 67 7.25 6.07 1.92
CA THR A 67 5.90 5.47 1.90
C THR A 67 5.24 5.56 3.26
N SER A 68 5.99 5.35 4.35
CA SER A 68 5.43 5.45 5.70
C SER A 68 4.98 6.87 6.06
N ARG A 69 5.51 7.91 5.42
CA ARG A 69 5.11 9.31 5.63
C ARG A 69 3.84 9.65 4.87
N HIS A 70 3.74 9.18 3.62
CA HIS A 70 2.62 9.47 2.72
C HIS A 70 1.48 8.45 2.75
N ARG A 71 1.59 7.39 3.55
CA ARG A 71 0.55 6.36 3.71
C ARG A 71 -0.83 6.93 4.02
N PRO A 72 -1.02 7.95 4.89
CA PRO A 72 -2.34 8.54 5.14
C PRO A 72 -2.97 9.08 3.86
N THR A 73 -2.22 9.89 3.09
CA THR A 73 -2.69 10.49 1.83
C THR A 73 -3.08 9.43 0.80
N PHE A 74 -2.27 8.39 0.60
CA PHE A 74 -2.62 7.29 -0.31
C PHE A 74 -3.85 6.51 0.17
N THR A 75 -3.92 6.23 1.48
CA THR A 75 -5.04 5.48 2.08
C THR A 75 -6.36 6.24 1.93
N GLN A 76 -6.37 7.55 2.15
CA GLN A 76 -7.56 8.39 2.02
C GLN A 76 -8.05 8.52 0.57
N ASN A 77 -7.17 8.41 -0.42
CA ASN A 77 -7.54 8.60 -1.83
C ASN A 77 -7.68 7.29 -2.60
N ILE A 78 -7.53 6.13 -1.95
CA ILE A 78 -7.56 4.83 -2.66
C ILE A 78 -8.97 4.50 -3.18
N SER A 79 -10.01 4.90 -2.46
CA SER A 79 -11.41 4.73 -2.88
C SER A 79 -11.68 5.43 -4.20
N PHE A 80 -11.21 6.67 -4.34
CA PHE A 80 -11.31 7.47 -5.56
C PHE A 80 -10.44 6.90 -6.68
N SER A 81 -9.22 6.47 -6.35
CA SER A 81 -8.28 5.90 -7.32
C SER A 81 -8.83 4.64 -7.99
N LEU A 82 -9.54 3.80 -7.24
CA LEU A 82 -10.10 2.54 -7.74
C LEU A 82 -11.53 2.68 -8.31
N GLY A 83 -12.19 3.82 -8.06
CA GLY A 83 -13.59 4.06 -8.44
C GLY A 83 -14.59 3.26 -7.59
N LEU A 84 -14.33 3.13 -6.28
CA LEU A 84 -15.14 2.27 -5.38
C LEU A 84 -16.57 2.78 -5.17
N LEU A 85 -16.82 4.05 -5.44
CA LEU A 85 -18.17 4.63 -5.36
C LEU A 85 -19.05 4.18 -6.52
N GLN A 86 -18.45 3.98 -7.70
CA GLN A 86 -19.14 3.47 -8.88
C GLN A 86 -19.24 1.94 -8.83
N ASP A 87 -18.22 1.28 -8.29
CA ASP A 87 -18.15 -0.15 -8.16
C ASP A 87 -17.35 -0.54 -6.91
N ASN A 88 -18.05 -0.84 -5.83
CA ASN A 88 -17.45 -1.15 -4.54
C ASN A 88 -16.69 -2.48 -4.52
N THR A 89 -16.77 -3.30 -5.58
CA THR A 89 -15.98 -4.52 -5.76
C THR A 89 -14.71 -4.30 -6.60
N ALA A 90 -14.47 -3.06 -7.09
CA ALA A 90 -13.34 -2.80 -7.99
C ALA A 90 -11.97 -3.10 -7.35
N PHE A 91 -11.85 -3.06 -6.02
CA PHE A 91 -10.62 -3.45 -5.32
C PHE A 91 -10.24 -4.93 -5.52
N GLU A 92 -11.18 -5.79 -5.91
CA GLU A 92 -10.92 -7.21 -6.18
C GLU A 92 -10.19 -7.40 -7.51
N ARG A 93 -10.38 -6.50 -8.47
CA ARG A 93 -9.83 -6.63 -9.82
C ARG A 93 -8.88 -5.51 -10.23
N LYS A 94 -8.73 -4.46 -9.42
CA LYS A 94 -7.86 -3.31 -9.70
C LYS A 94 -6.87 -3.05 -8.58
N VAL A 95 -5.71 -2.51 -8.96
CA VAL A 95 -4.68 -1.99 -8.07
C VAL A 95 -4.42 -0.53 -8.43
N ALA A 96 -4.30 0.34 -7.43
CA ALA A 96 -3.89 1.72 -7.68
C ALA A 96 -2.38 1.75 -7.95
N ILE A 97 -1.92 2.44 -8.98
CA ILE A 97 -0.52 2.48 -9.38
C ILE A 97 -0.03 3.92 -9.33
N HIS A 98 1.14 4.13 -8.72
CA HIS A 98 1.83 5.40 -8.70
C HIS A 98 3.28 5.22 -9.14
N VAL A 99 3.67 5.89 -10.21
CA VAL A 99 5.04 5.93 -10.71
C VAL A 99 5.73 7.15 -10.11
N LEU A 100 6.88 6.92 -9.50
CA LEU A 100 7.60 7.88 -8.69
C LEU A 100 8.99 8.14 -9.27
N GLU A 101 9.37 9.42 -9.35
CA GLU A 101 10.72 9.85 -9.66
C GLU A 101 11.50 10.10 -8.37
N HIS A 102 12.69 9.51 -8.25
CA HIS A 102 13.59 9.72 -7.11
C HIS A 102 14.17 11.14 -7.09
N GLN A 103 14.24 11.73 -5.90
CA GLN A 103 14.83 13.04 -5.65
C GLN A 103 16.04 12.88 -4.71
N PRO A 104 17.22 12.46 -5.22
CA PRO A 104 18.36 12.09 -4.36
C PRO A 104 18.83 13.25 -3.49
N LYS A 105 18.78 14.48 -4.03
CA LYS A 105 19.20 15.71 -3.35
C LYS A 105 18.22 16.20 -2.27
N ALA A 106 17.01 15.64 -2.19
CA ALA A 106 16.03 16.07 -1.20
C ALA A 106 16.49 15.68 0.21
N LYS A 107 16.38 16.63 1.15
CA LYS A 107 16.83 16.45 2.54
C LYS A 107 15.77 15.76 3.39
N ARG A 108 14.50 16.11 3.22
CA ARG A 108 13.40 15.52 4.00
C ARG A 108 13.01 14.18 3.40
N THR A 109 12.80 13.18 4.25
CA THR A 109 12.28 11.87 3.82
C THR A 109 10.98 11.98 3.04
N ALA A 110 10.12 12.96 3.35
CA ALA A 110 8.84 13.17 2.64
C ALA A 110 9.00 13.72 1.21
N GLU A 111 10.17 14.25 0.85
CA GLU A 111 10.44 14.87 -0.45
C GLU A 111 11.28 13.97 -1.38
N LYS A 112 11.70 12.79 -0.90
CA LYS A 112 12.60 11.87 -1.64
C LYS A 112 12.01 11.34 -2.94
N PHE A 113 10.70 11.47 -3.16
CA PHE A 113 10.04 11.03 -4.38
C PHE A 113 8.93 12.00 -4.79
N LYS A 114 8.72 12.12 -6.10
CA LYS A 114 7.59 12.83 -6.71
C LYS A 114 6.76 11.87 -7.56
N ILE A 115 5.45 11.99 -7.49
CA ILE A 115 4.53 11.29 -8.39
C ILE A 115 4.63 11.90 -9.79
N MET A 116 4.99 11.05 -10.75
CA MET A 116 4.98 11.34 -12.18
C MET A 116 3.69 10.86 -12.85
N HIS A 117 3.21 9.70 -12.43
CA HIS A 117 1.96 9.12 -12.92
C HIS A 117 1.18 8.50 -11.77
N SER A 118 -0.15 8.61 -11.84
CA SER A 118 -1.07 8.01 -10.87
C SER A 118 -2.29 7.48 -11.63
N GLY A 119 -2.74 6.27 -11.31
CA GLY A 119 -3.88 5.65 -11.99
C GLY A 119 -4.32 4.37 -11.30
N ALA A 120 -5.18 3.61 -11.97
CA ALA A 120 -5.53 2.25 -11.57
C ALA A 120 -5.36 1.33 -12.76
N ALA A 121 -4.88 0.11 -12.51
CA ALA A 121 -4.76 -0.92 -13.52
C ALA A 121 -5.48 -2.19 -13.08
N PRO A 122 -5.94 -3.01 -14.02
CA PRO A 122 -6.38 -4.37 -13.76
C PRO A 122 -5.25 -5.20 -13.12
N ILE A 123 -5.56 -5.99 -12.09
CA ILE A 123 -4.56 -6.80 -11.38
C ILE A 123 -4.01 -7.95 -12.24
N ASP A 124 -4.78 -8.43 -13.22
CA ASP A 124 -4.34 -9.41 -14.23
C ASP A 124 -3.31 -8.85 -15.21
N ALA A 125 -3.31 -7.53 -15.43
CA ALA A 125 -2.24 -6.88 -16.19
C ALA A 125 -0.91 -6.94 -15.43
N LEU A 126 -0.94 -6.90 -14.09
CA LEU A 126 0.26 -7.00 -13.25
C LEU A 126 0.80 -8.43 -13.17
N GLU A 127 -0.08 -9.44 -13.18
CA GLU A 127 0.30 -10.86 -13.23
C GLU A 127 1.15 -11.21 -14.46
N LYS A 128 0.83 -10.59 -15.60
CA LYS A 128 1.62 -10.75 -16.83
C LYS A 128 3.05 -10.19 -16.70
N ILE A 129 3.25 -9.22 -15.81
CA ILE A 129 4.55 -8.59 -15.57
C ILE A 129 5.32 -9.37 -14.49
N ASN A 130 4.63 -9.78 -13.42
CA ASN A 130 5.23 -10.56 -12.34
C ASN A 130 4.20 -11.60 -11.85
N PRO A 131 4.43 -12.90 -12.09
CA PRO A 131 3.51 -13.96 -11.69
C PRO A 131 3.19 -13.99 -10.19
N ALA A 132 4.04 -13.40 -9.34
CA ALA A 132 3.78 -13.30 -7.90
C ALA A 132 2.50 -12.49 -7.57
N PHE A 133 1.99 -11.66 -8.49
CA PHE A 133 0.72 -10.96 -8.30
C PHE A 133 -0.50 -11.91 -8.26
N ASP A 134 -0.41 -13.09 -8.86
CA ASP A 134 -1.48 -14.10 -8.81
C ASP A 134 -1.62 -14.64 -7.38
N THR A 135 -0.50 -15.04 -6.79
CA THR A 135 -0.44 -15.45 -5.37
C THR A 135 -0.91 -14.32 -4.44
N LEU A 136 -0.57 -13.07 -4.72
CA LEU A 136 -1.06 -11.94 -3.94
C LEU A 136 -2.58 -11.77 -4.03
N ARG A 137 -3.16 -11.97 -5.21
CA ARG A 137 -4.60 -11.90 -5.44
C ARG A 137 -5.31 -12.94 -4.58
N ASP A 138 -4.85 -14.19 -4.62
CA ASP A 138 -5.44 -15.29 -3.86
C ASP A 138 -5.40 -15.06 -2.36
N GLN A 139 -4.25 -14.61 -1.85
CA GLN A 139 -4.09 -14.33 -0.41
C GLN A 139 -4.94 -13.16 0.05
N ARG A 140 -5.04 -12.09 -0.75
CA ARG A 140 -5.95 -10.98 -0.48
C ARG A 140 -7.40 -11.47 -0.44
N ASN A 141 -7.80 -12.35 -1.35
CA ASN A 141 -9.16 -12.90 -1.40
C ASN A 141 -9.46 -13.76 -0.16
N HIS A 142 -8.52 -14.60 0.27
CA HIS A 142 -8.63 -15.36 1.52
C HIS A 142 -8.75 -14.41 2.72
N GLN A 143 -7.84 -13.43 2.84
CA GLN A 143 -7.88 -12.43 3.92
C GLN A 143 -9.22 -11.68 3.96
N HIS A 144 -9.75 -11.31 2.79
CA HIS A 144 -11.05 -10.66 2.66
C HIS A 144 -12.17 -11.53 3.25
N GLN A 145 -12.25 -12.80 2.85
CA GLN A 145 -13.27 -13.73 3.34
C GLN A 145 -13.21 -13.89 4.85
N GLU A 146 -12.00 -14.05 5.41
CA GLU A 146 -11.82 -14.20 6.86
C GLU A 146 -12.22 -12.97 7.67
N LEU A 147 -11.87 -11.78 7.18
CA LEU A 147 -12.14 -10.52 7.90
C LEU A 147 -13.61 -10.13 7.79
N LYS A 148 -14.23 -10.31 6.62
CA LYS A 148 -15.66 -10.06 6.41
C LYS A 148 -16.53 -10.93 7.31
N ALA A 149 -16.14 -12.19 7.55
CA ALA A 149 -16.83 -13.07 8.50
C ALA A 149 -16.76 -12.57 9.97
N LYS A 150 -15.75 -11.76 10.31
CA LYS A 150 -15.49 -11.28 11.69
C LYS A 150 -15.96 -9.83 11.92
N ARG A 151 -16.19 -9.06 10.85
CA ARG A 151 -16.43 -7.61 10.88
C ARG A 151 -17.48 -7.22 9.83
N PRO A 152 -18.73 -6.95 10.24
CA PRO A 152 -19.79 -6.55 9.30
C PRO A 152 -19.50 -5.26 8.54
N ASP A 153 -18.72 -4.35 9.13
CA ASP A 153 -18.31 -3.06 8.55
C ASP A 153 -17.09 -3.16 7.64
N PHE A 154 -16.49 -4.34 7.50
CA PHE A 154 -15.31 -4.54 6.67
C PHE A 154 -15.70 -4.83 5.22
N LEU A 155 -15.27 -3.96 4.31
CA LEU A 155 -15.50 -4.15 2.88
C LEU A 155 -14.45 -5.06 2.27
N GLY A 156 -13.16 -4.87 2.55
CA GLY A 156 -12.11 -5.63 1.88
C GLY A 156 -10.72 -5.07 2.06
N VAL A 157 -9.75 -5.60 1.29
CA VAL A 157 -8.38 -5.09 1.28
C VAL A 157 -8.06 -4.60 -0.13
N ALA A 158 -7.92 -3.30 -0.30
CA ALA A 158 -7.36 -2.72 -1.51
C ALA A 158 -5.83 -2.71 -1.44
N MET A 159 -5.20 -2.58 -2.61
CA MET A 159 -3.75 -2.43 -2.71
C MET A 159 -3.40 -1.24 -3.60
N TYR A 160 -2.30 -0.57 -3.25
CA TYR A 160 -1.61 0.33 -4.16
C TYR A 160 -0.16 -0.12 -4.36
N LEU A 161 0.32 0.01 -5.59
CA LEU A 161 1.69 -0.29 -6.03
C LEU A 161 2.42 1.04 -6.30
N LEU A 162 3.51 1.24 -5.57
CA LEU A 162 4.46 2.31 -5.84
C LEU A 162 5.60 1.74 -6.68
N ILE A 163 5.93 2.41 -7.77
CA ILE A 163 7.05 2.08 -8.66
C ILE A 163 7.99 3.27 -8.64
N ALA A 164 9.08 3.19 -7.88
CA ALA A 164 10.11 4.21 -7.88
C ALA A 164 11.16 3.91 -8.94
N VAL A 165 11.49 4.94 -9.71
CA VAL A 165 12.50 4.89 -10.76
C VAL A 165 13.59 5.91 -10.41
N SER A 166 14.84 5.46 -10.44
CA SER A 166 16.04 6.29 -10.50
C SER A 166 16.79 6.01 -11.80
N ASP A 167 17.94 6.66 -12.00
CA ASP A 167 18.79 6.44 -13.17
C ASP A 167 19.37 5.01 -13.23
N GLU A 168 19.52 4.35 -12.07
CA GLU A 168 20.25 3.09 -11.94
C GLU A 168 19.36 1.93 -11.46
N GLU A 169 18.24 2.23 -10.79
CA GLU A 169 17.45 1.23 -10.08
C GLU A 169 15.94 1.45 -10.24
N ILE A 170 15.19 0.36 -10.15
CA ILE A 170 13.75 0.38 -9.94
C ILE A 170 13.45 -0.32 -8.61
N ALA A 171 12.65 0.34 -7.78
CA ALA A 171 12.17 -0.23 -6.53
C ALA A 171 10.65 -0.22 -6.49
N THR A 172 10.04 -1.31 -6.03
CA THR A 172 8.58 -1.42 -5.89
C THR A 172 8.16 -1.52 -4.43
N ASN A 173 6.97 -1.01 -4.12
CA ASN A 173 6.36 -1.17 -2.81
C ASN A 173 4.84 -1.37 -2.94
N ILE A 174 4.36 -2.55 -2.56
CA ILE A 174 2.94 -2.95 -2.61
C ILE A 174 2.36 -2.82 -1.20
N VAL A 175 1.37 -1.94 -1.05
CA VAL A 175 0.82 -1.61 0.27
C VAL A 175 -0.66 -2.00 0.36
N PRO A 176 -1.02 -2.88 1.32
CA PRO A 176 -2.40 -3.21 1.61
C PRO A 176 -3.06 -2.13 2.46
N VAL A 177 -4.30 -1.84 2.12
CA VAL A 177 -5.21 -0.90 2.78
C VAL A 177 -6.52 -1.62 3.03
N GLY A 178 -6.86 -1.85 4.29
CA GLY A 178 -8.19 -2.35 4.60
C GLY A 178 -9.23 -1.25 4.40
N LEU A 179 -10.36 -1.64 3.85
CA LEU A 179 -11.51 -0.82 3.52
C LEU A 179 -12.65 -1.20 4.46
N THR A 180 -13.32 -0.19 4.97
CA THR A 180 -14.57 -0.31 5.73
C THR A 180 -15.72 0.22 4.87
N THR A 181 -16.98 0.00 5.24
CA THR A 181 -18.14 0.47 4.46
C THR A 181 -18.43 1.97 4.62
N ASP A 182 -17.62 2.69 5.39
CA ASP A 182 -17.79 4.11 5.73
C ASP A 182 -17.41 5.09 4.59
N PHE A 183 -16.79 4.63 3.50
CA PHE A 183 -16.57 5.46 2.31
C PHE A 183 -17.83 5.61 1.44
N GLU A 184 -18.90 4.84 1.70
CA GLU A 184 -20.17 4.91 0.96
C GLU A 184 -20.85 6.27 1.21
N GLY A 185 -20.49 7.28 0.42
CA GLY A 185 -21.00 8.65 0.54
C GLY A 185 -19.94 9.74 0.32
N GLU A 186 -18.65 9.39 0.28
CA GLU A 186 -17.61 10.35 -0.07
C GLU A 186 -17.65 10.64 -1.57
N ILE A 187 -17.90 11.89 -1.98
CA ILE A 187 -17.73 12.29 -3.38
C ILE A 187 -16.29 12.77 -3.56
N PRO A 188 -15.54 12.30 -4.57
CA PRO A 188 -14.20 12.80 -4.81
C PRO A 188 -14.30 14.31 -5.08
N PRO A 189 -13.58 15.16 -4.33
CA PRO A 189 -13.64 16.59 -4.59
C PRO A 189 -13.15 16.90 -6.01
N PRO A 190 -13.56 18.01 -6.62
CA PRO A 190 -12.99 18.45 -7.89
C PRO A 190 -11.48 18.50 -7.81
N HIS A 191 -10.83 17.93 -8.83
CA HIS A 191 -9.38 17.82 -8.95
C HIS A 191 -8.70 17.10 -7.77
N TRP A 192 -9.38 16.10 -7.16
CA TRP A 192 -8.83 15.33 -6.03
C TRP A 192 -7.46 14.73 -6.37
N LYS A 193 -7.27 14.27 -7.61
CA LYS A 193 -6.05 13.61 -8.06
C LYS A 193 -4.89 14.60 -8.13
N GLU A 194 -5.11 15.77 -8.71
CA GLU A 194 -4.13 16.85 -8.80
C GLU A 194 -3.76 17.36 -7.40
N LYS A 195 -4.75 17.50 -6.50
CA LYS A 195 -4.52 17.87 -5.10
C LYS A 195 -3.69 16.83 -4.35
N MET A 196 -3.99 15.55 -4.54
CA MET A 196 -3.22 14.44 -3.96
C MET A 196 -1.77 14.48 -4.45
N ILE A 197 -1.56 14.59 -5.77
CA ILE A 197 -0.23 14.66 -6.39
C ILE A 197 0.54 15.88 -5.87
N TRP A 198 -0.09 17.05 -5.83
CA TRP A 198 0.52 18.27 -5.32
C TRP A 198 0.94 18.15 -3.85
N SER A 199 0.06 17.60 -3.00
CA SER A 199 0.33 17.39 -1.57
C SER A 199 1.57 16.50 -1.37
N ILE A 200 1.61 15.37 -2.08
CA ILE A 200 2.71 14.41 -2.00
C ILE A 200 4.01 15.02 -2.54
N ASN A 201 3.96 15.68 -3.69
CA ASN A 201 5.14 16.27 -4.34
C ASN A 201 5.71 17.47 -3.56
N SER A 202 4.88 18.13 -2.74
CA SER A 202 5.31 19.20 -1.84
C SER A 202 5.86 18.68 -0.50
N GLY A 203 5.80 17.37 -0.28
CA GLY A 203 6.24 16.74 0.97
C GLY A 203 5.33 17.04 2.16
N ASN A 204 4.05 17.37 1.92
CA ASN A 204 3.04 17.54 2.97
C ASN A 204 2.66 16.15 3.52
N ILE A 205 2.49 16.06 4.85
CA ILE A 205 2.23 14.81 5.58
C ILE A 205 1.03 14.93 6.51
#